data_AF-A0AAJ6P0F9-F1
#
_entry.id   AF-A0AAJ6P0F9-F1
#
_cell.length_a   1.000
_cell.length_b   1.000
_cell.length_c   1.000
_cell.angle_alpha   90.00
_cell.angle_beta   90.00
_cell.angle_gamma   90.00
#
_symmetry.space_group_name_H-M   'P 1'
#
loop_
_entity.id
_entity.type
_entity.pdbx_description
1 polymer ?
#
loop_
_entity_poly.entity_id
_entity_poly.type
_entity_poly.pdbx_seq_one_letter_code
_entity_poly.pdbx_strand_id
1 'polypeptide(L)'
;MKSMKFLAISLMVTGAVQATASDNTVQRYTIKSGEIQYQISGSSKVMGTTISTIGTKKLIFKDYGTLQLEEEKKQEITSGASDSEKSTHTMSKLDNITIYEVNFKHKKIRKTTDIFSLMALGKNMGEESAKILQGFGGKKLPETDEVQGYTCNVWSLMGSKQCMYKDQVPLWIETNIMGVKQKVTAVSVKFNHAISDSSFSLPDYPIQDMSMSDEQIQQQLEMSKMMKQAKNNVKQRMQKQGKDMNQAKDADIQAAMAEAVGQSDMMQNQFAKMKSELPKMLALSKEYRACLENANEKSAAQRCWKDADKKAKSMGISDEDGGFEDLGSWSPAEKKAYLKELDEGFAEMQKMVPCIKKSKDMMDFITNCANQ
;
A
#
# COMPACT_ATOMS: atom_id res chain seq x y z
N MET A 1 -67.52 -51.70 10.84
CA MET A 1 -67.21 -50.51 10.00
C MET A 1 -65.81 -50.04 10.32
N LYS A 2 -64.92 -50.05 9.30
CA LYS A 2 -63.78 -49.15 9.00
C LYS A 2 -62.78 -48.82 10.15
N SER A 3 -61.59 -49.42 10.12
CA SER A 3 -60.27 -48.86 9.66
C SER A 3 -59.50 -48.16 10.80
N MET A 4 -58.41 -48.69 11.35
CA MET A 4 -57.03 -48.78 10.82
C MET A 4 -56.46 -47.43 10.33
N LYS A 5 -55.39 -46.92 10.99
CA LYS A 5 -54.12 -46.42 10.38
C LYS A 5 -53.19 -45.69 11.38
N PHE A 6 -52.00 -46.28 11.56
CA PHE A 6 -50.62 -45.73 11.45
C PHE A 6 -50.25 -44.23 11.64
N LEU A 7 -49.09 -44.07 12.32
CA LEU A 7 -47.93 -43.17 12.07
C LEU A 7 -48.09 -41.63 12.19
N ALA A 8 -47.24 -41.00 13.02
CA ALA A 8 -45.97 -40.40 12.54
C ALA A 8 -45.22 -39.64 13.66
N ILE A 9 -43.99 -40.09 13.95
CA ILE A 9 -42.96 -39.36 14.68
C ILE A 9 -42.49 -38.21 13.78
N SER A 10 -42.60 -36.97 14.22
CA SER A 10 -41.97 -35.81 13.56
C SER A 10 -40.86 -35.27 14.46
N LEU A 11 -39.64 -35.71 14.17
CA LEU A 11 -38.39 -35.17 14.70
C LEU A 11 -38.07 -33.92 13.86
N MET A 12 -38.46 -32.72 14.31
CA MET A 12 -37.97 -31.48 13.70
C MET A 12 -36.53 -31.24 14.14
N VAL A 13 -35.60 -31.76 13.33
CA VAL A 13 -34.22 -31.27 13.30
C VAL A 13 -34.27 -29.86 12.72
N THR A 14 -34.33 -28.85 13.58
CA THR A 14 -33.98 -27.48 13.20
C THR A 14 -32.48 -27.45 12.96
N GLY A 15 -32.07 -27.84 11.76
CA GLY A 15 -30.76 -27.51 11.24
C GLY A 15 -30.68 -25.99 11.14
N ALA A 16 -29.92 -25.38 12.06
CA ALA A 16 -29.42 -24.03 11.86
C ALA A 16 -28.55 -24.07 10.60
N VAL A 17 -29.12 -23.64 9.48
CA VAL A 17 -28.36 -23.28 8.30
C VAL A 17 -27.50 -22.08 8.73
N GLN A 18 -26.26 -22.35 9.12
CA GLN A 18 -25.23 -21.32 9.14
C GLN A 18 -25.09 -20.88 7.68
N ALA A 19 -25.75 -19.76 7.35
CA ALA A 19 -25.51 -19.08 6.09
C ALA A 19 -24.02 -18.73 6.06
N THR A 20 -23.26 -19.43 5.23
CA THR A 20 -21.90 -19.05 4.88
C THR A 20 -22.00 -17.76 4.06
N ALA A 21 -22.04 -16.63 4.75
CA ALA A 21 -21.75 -15.34 4.17
C ALA A 21 -20.24 -15.30 3.89
N SER A 22 -19.79 -15.90 2.78
CA SER A 22 -18.38 -15.87 2.40
C SER A 22 -18.11 -15.29 1.01
N ASP A 23 -19.11 -14.92 0.22
CA ASP A 23 -18.80 -14.61 -1.20
C ASP A 23 -18.35 -13.16 -1.46
N ASN A 24 -18.60 -12.20 -0.55
CA ASN A 24 -18.31 -10.78 -0.79
C ASN A 24 -17.44 -10.07 0.27
N THR A 25 -16.83 -10.82 1.20
CA THR A 25 -16.00 -10.22 2.27
C THR A 25 -14.61 -10.83 2.32
N VAL A 26 -13.64 -10.05 2.76
CA VAL A 26 -12.27 -10.52 3.05
C VAL A 26 -12.11 -10.75 4.55
N GLN A 27 -11.72 -11.97 4.92
CA GLN A 27 -11.29 -12.27 6.29
C GLN A 27 -9.77 -12.11 6.38
N ARG A 28 -9.30 -11.08 7.08
CA ARG A 28 -7.87 -10.79 7.24
C ARG A 28 -7.23 -11.61 8.35
N TYR A 29 -8.04 -11.92 9.36
CA TYR A 29 -7.62 -12.59 10.57
C TYR A 29 -8.51 -13.78 10.87
N THR A 30 -7.95 -14.80 11.50
CA THR A 30 -8.66 -15.87 12.21
C THR A 30 -9.16 -15.41 13.59
N ILE A 31 -8.82 -14.18 13.99
CA ILE A 31 -9.18 -13.56 15.26
C ILE A 31 -10.39 -12.67 15.00
N LYS A 32 -11.47 -12.83 15.78
CA LYS A 32 -12.75 -12.17 15.49
C LYS A 32 -12.67 -10.64 15.66
N SER A 33 -11.97 -10.19 16.68
CA SER A 33 -11.79 -8.77 16.99
C SER A 33 -10.48 -8.54 17.75
N GLY A 34 -9.96 -7.32 17.66
CA GLY A 34 -8.76 -6.91 18.37
C GLY A 34 -8.65 -5.40 18.54
N GLU A 35 -8.10 -4.99 19.66
CA GLU A 35 -7.69 -3.61 19.94
C GLU A 35 -6.27 -3.63 20.49
N ILE A 36 -5.35 -3.03 19.75
CA ILE A 36 -3.93 -3.00 20.06
C ILE A 36 -3.47 -1.54 20.09
N GLN A 37 -2.78 -1.18 21.17
CA GLN A 37 -2.07 0.09 21.28
C GLN A 37 -0.58 -0.17 21.25
N TYR A 38 0.14 0.63 20.49
CA TYR A 38 1.56 0.53 20.26
C TYR A 38 2.26 1.82 20.68
N GLN A 39 3.48 1.66 21.15
CA GLN A 39 4.45 2.74 21.27
C GLN A 39 5.46 2.64 20.13
N ILE A 40 5.78 3.79 19.56
CA ILE A 40 6.78 3.95 18.50
C ILE A 40 7.99 4.62 19.11
N SER A 41 9.16 4.06 18.83
CA SER A 41 10.45 4.62 19.24
C SER A 41 11.46 4.42 18.11
N GLY A 42 12.38 5.36 17.97
CA GLY A 42 13.44 5.29 16.98
C GLY A 42 14.52 6.29 17.31
N SER A 43 15.76 5.95 16.96
CA SER A 43 16.88 6.87 17.07
C SER A 43 17.93 6.50 16.04
N SER A 44 18.49 7.51 15.38
CA SER A 44 19.59 7.37 14.45
C SER A 44 20.55 8.55 14.57
N LYS A 45 21.80 8.34 14.16
CA LYS A 45 22.81 9.38 14.08
C LYS A 45 23.37 9.41 12.67
N VAL A 46 23.13 10.49 11.94
CA VAL A 46 23.55 10.67 10.55
C VAL A 46 24.35 11.97 10.48
N MET A 47 25.62 11.88 10.05
CA MET A 47 26.50 13.05 9.84
C MET A 47 26.53 14.03 11.04
N GLY A 48 26.58 13.52 12.28
CA GLY A 48 26.62 14.34 13.49
C GLY A 48 25.26 14.89 13.96
N THR A 49 24.19 14.67 13.20
CA THR A 49 22.81 14.99 13.59
C THR A 49 22.14 13.75 14.17
N THR A 50 21.43 13.90 15.28
CA THR A 50 20.60 12.84 15.87
C THR A 50 19.16 13.04 15.45
N ILE A 51 18.53 11.99 14.92
CA ILE A 51 17.10 11.97 14.62
C ILE A 51 16.47 10.99 15.58
N SER A 52 15.53 11.45 16.39
CA SER A 52 14.71 10.61 17.27
C SER A 52 13.27 10.63 16.82
N THR A 53 12.61 9.47 16.87
CA THR A 53 11.18 9.33 16.58
C THR A 53 10.50 8.77 17.80
N ILE A 54 9.46 9.44 18.28
CA ILE A 54 8.57 8.93 19.30
C ILE A 54 7.14 8.99 18.80
N GLY A 55 6.27 8.10 19.27
CA GLY A 55 4.90 8.12 18.83
C GLY A 55 4.03 7.03 19.42
N THR A 56 2.79 7.01 18.97
CA THR A 56 1.80 6.00 19.30
C THR A 56 1.13 5.52 18.03
N LYS A 57 0.75 4.25 18.01
CA LYS A 57 -0.11 3.69 16.96
C LYS A 57 -1.24 2.91 17.62
N LYS A 58 -2.41 2.91 17.00
CA LYS A 58 -3.57 2.13 17.39
C LYS A 58 -4.00 1.28 16.21
N LEU A 59 -4.32 0.02 16.46
CA LEU A 59 -4.98 -0.88 15.53
C LEU A 59 -6.26 -1.39 16.19
N ILE A 60 -7.39 -1.17 15.56
CA ILE A 60 -8.68 -1.72 15.98
C ILE A 60 -9.24 -2.51 14.81
N PHE A 61 -9.72 -3.72 15.05
CA PHE A 61 -10.42 -4.50 14.03
C PHE A 61 -11.55 -5.32 14.64
N LYS A 62 -12.60 -5.56 13.85
CA LYS A 62 -13.66 -6.51 14.16
C LYS A 62 -14.08 -7.27 12.91
N ASP A 63 -14.97 -8.23 13.08
CA ASP A 63 -15.50 -9.08 12.01
C ASP A 63 -14.36 -9.69 11.19
N TYR A 64 -13.39 -10.30 11.89
CA TYR A 64 -12.23 -10.97 11.28
C TYR A 64 -11.34 -10.03 10.44
N GLY A 65 -11.38 -8.73 10.72
CA GLY A 65 -10.63 -7.71 10.00
C GLY A 65 -11.32 -7.20 8.72
N THR A 66 -12.58 -7.57 8.48
CA THR A 66 -13.38 -6.91 7.45
C THR A 66 -13.55 -5.42 7.77
N LEU A 67 -13.65 -5.05 9.05
CA LEU A 67 -13.60 -3.65 9.47
C LEU A 67 -12.37 -3.39 10.34
N GLN A 68 -11.55 -2.41 9.96
CA GLN A 68 -10.32 -2.04 10.65
C GLN A 68 -10.12 -0.52 10.66
N LEU A 69 -9.50 -0.01 11.73
CA LEU A 69 -9.01 1.36 11.82
C LEU A 69 -7.60 1.36 12.37
N GLU A 70 -6.71 2.07 11.69
CA GLU A 70 -5.37 2.39 12.16
C GLU A 70 -5.25 3.89 12.37
N GLU A 71 -4.66 4.29 13.50
CA GLU A 71 -4.32 5.68 13.78
C GLU A 71 -2.88 5.73 14.29
N GLU A 72 -2.09 6.66 13.79
CA GLU A 72 -0.71 6.84 14.19
C GLU A 72 -0.39 8.32 14.41
N LYS A 73 0.28 8.61 15.52
CA LYS A 73 0.81 9.94 15.87
C LYS A 73 2.29 9.79 16.11
N LYS A 74 3.11 10.53 15.37
CA LYS A 74 4.57 10.53 15.48
C LYS A 74 5.09 11.95 15.66
N GLN A 75 6.19 12.05 16.37
CA GLN A 75 6.99 13.24 16.54
C GLN A 75 8.43 12.86 16.19
N GLU A 76 8.98 13.53 15.20
CA GLU A 76 10.37 13.41 14.77
C GLU A 76 11.13 14.62 15.27
N ILE A 77 12.14 14.37 16.10
CA ILE A 77 12.99 15.39 16.70
C ILE A 77 14.37 15.24 16.06
N THR A 78 14.81 16.28 15.37
CA THR A 78 16.15 16.37 14.80
C THR A 78 16.96 17.31 15.67
N SER A 79 18.09 16.83 16.20
CA SER A 79 18.98 17.61 17.08
C SER A 79 20.41 17.63 16.52
N GLY A 80 21.04 18.80 16.53
CA GLY A 80 22.40 18.97 15.99
C GLY A 80 22.70 20.38 15.49
N ALA A 81 23.06 20.53 14.21
CA ALA A 81 23.38 21.83 13.62
C ALA A 81 22.14 22.76 13.50
N SER A 82 20.94 22.19 13.47
CA SER A 82 19.68 22.92 13.53
C SER A 82 18.63 22.01 14.16
N ASP A 83 18.07 22.46 15.27
CA ASP A 83 17.03 21.71 15.95
C ASP A 83 15.69 21.92 15.22
N SER A 84 14.99 20.82 14.97
CA SER A 84 13.66 20.88 14.38
C SER A 84 12.79 19.75 14.89
N GLU A 85 11.49 20.02 14.88
CA GLU A 85 10.48 19.09 15.34
C GLU A 85 9.38 19.00 14.29
N LYS A 86 9.02 17.77 13.92
CA LYS A 86 7.94 17.49 12.97
C LYS A 86 6.96 16.52 13.61
N SER A 87 5.71 16.96 13.75
CA SER A 87 4.61 16.10 14.17
C SER A 87 3.82 15.62 12.96
N THR A 88 3.50 14.32 12.93
CA THR A 88 2.64 13.71 11.91
C THR A 88 1.49 12.95 12.57
N HIS A 89 0.32 13.04 11.97
CA HIS A 89 -0.88 12.32 12.41
C HIS A 89 -1.53 11.72 11.17
N THR A 90 -1.64 10.40 11.15
CA THR A 90 -2.28 9.63 10.08
C THR A 90 -3.40 8.78 10.67
N MET A 91 -4.45 8.58 9.89
CA MET A 91 -5.54 7.69 10.24
C MET A 91 -6.08 7.07 8.96
N SER A 92 -6.30 5.76 8.99
CA SER A 92 -6.94 5.03 7.91
C SER A 92 -8.01 4.09 8.46
N LYS A 93 -9.13 4.01 7.76
CA LYS A 93 -10.18 3.02 8.01
C LYS A 93 -10.28 2.12 6.79
N LEU A 94 -10.40 0.84 7.02
CA LEU A 94 -10.60 -0.18 6.01
C LEU A 94 -11.93 -0.86 6.28
N ASP A 95 -12.85 -0.74 5.32
CA ASP A 95 -14.20 -1.26 5.38
C ASP A 95 -14.38 -2.22 4.19
N ASN A 96 -14.21 -3.50 4.46
CA ASN A 96 -14.07 -4.59 3.51
C ASN A 96 -12.93 -4.34 2.51
N ILE A 97 -13.26 -3.84 1.32
CA ILE A 97 -12.32 -3.51 0.23
C ILE A 97 -12.12 -2.00 0.05
N THR A 98 -12.75 -1.15 0.88
CA THR A 98 -12.66 0.30 0.74
C THR A 98 -11.75 0.88 1.81
N ILE A 99 -10.74 1.64 1.39
CA ILE A 99 -9.85 2.38 2.29
C ILE A 99 -10.32 3.83 2.35
N TYR A 100 -10.36 4.38 3.55
CA TYR A 100 -10.56 5.79 3.83
C TYR A 100 -9.30 6.32 4.53
N GLU A 101 -8.55 7.18 3.86
CA GLU A 101 -7.33 7.80 4.41
C GLU A 101 -7.61 9.25 4.80
N VAL A 102 -7.38 9.59 6.06
CA VAL A 102 -7.62 10.93 6.59
C VAL A 102 -6.40 11.81 6.35
N ASN A 103 -6.58 12.89 5.60
CA ASN A 103 -5.62 13.97 5.50
C ASN A 103 -5.99 15.07 6.50
N PHE A 104 -5.37 15.06 7.68
CA PHE A 104 -5.62 16.06 8.73
C PHE A 104 -5.17 17.47 8.35
N LYS A 105 -4.15 17.61 7.50
CA LYS A 105 -3.63 18.91 7.04
C LYS A 105 -4.63 19.61 6.12
N HIS A 106 -5.18 18.86 5.16
CA HIS A 106 -6.12 19.39 4.18
C HIS A 106 -7.59 19.20 4.57
N LYS A 107 -7.86 18.55 5.72
CA LYS A 107 -9.20 18.23 6.22
C LYS A 107 -10.06 17.54 5.16
N LYS A 108 -9.52 16.47 4.57
CA LYS A 108 -10.18 15.66 3.54
C LYS A 108 -10.01 14.18 3.85
N ILE A 109 -10.91 13.35 3.34
CA ILE A 109 -10.78 11.89 3.37
C ILE A 109 -10.64 11.40 1.94
N ARG A 110 -9.55 10.71 1.64
CA ARG A 110 -9.36 10.01 0.38
C ARG A 110 -10.01 8.63 0.49
N LYS A 111 -10.95 8.34 -0.39
CA LYS A 111 -11.56 7.01 -0.50
C LYS A 111 -10.95 6.27 -1.70
N THR A 112 -10.44 5.06 -1.49
CA THR A 112 -9.85 4.22 -2.54
C THR A 112 -10.26 2.76 -2.35
N THR A 113 -9.91 1.92 -3.32
CA THR A 113 -10.13 0.48 -3.27
C THR A 113 -8.85 -0.24 -2.84
N ASP A 114 -8.91 -1.08 -1.80
CA ASP A 114 -7.84 -2.00 -1.43
C ASP A 114 -7.79 -3.16 -2.41
N ILE A 115 -6.91 -3.03 -3.40
CA ILE A 115 -6.72 -4.01 -4.46
C ILE A 115 -6.29 -5.36 -3.93
N PHE A 116 -5.49 -5.36 -2.87
CA PHE A 116 -5.06 -6.60 -2.24
C PHE A 116 -6.26 -7.38 -1.69
N SER A 117 -7.22 -6.66 -1.08
CA SER A 117 -8.47 -7.25 -0.60
C SER A 117 -9.42 -7.63 -1.72
N LEU A 118 -9.50 -6.83 -2.77
CA LEU A 118 -10.28 -7.18 -3.95
C LEU A 118 -9.83 -8.52 -4.54
N MET A 119 -8.51 -8.76 -4.60
CA MET A 119 -7.93 -10.05 -5.04
C MET A 119 -8.11 -11.20 -4.02
N ALA A 120 -8.49 -10.87 -2.79
CA ALA A 120 -8.69 -11.80 -1.69
C ALA A 120 -10.17 -11.99 -1.32
N LEU A 121 -11.11 -11.47 -2.11
CA LEU A 121 -12.54 -11.71 -1.91
C LEU A 121 -12.83 -13.21 -1.85
N GLY A 122 -13.63 -13.61 -0.85
CA GLY A 122 -13.96 -15.00 -0.57
C GLY A 122 -12.83 -15.84 0.01
N LYS A 123 -11.68 -15.24 0.35
CA LYS A 123 -10.56 -15.93 0.98
C LYS A 123 -10.43 -15.58 2.45
N ASN A 124 -9.93 -16.56 3.21
CA ASN A 124 -9.44 -16.35 4.56
C ASN A 124 -7.92 -16.13 4.53
N MET A 125 -7.53 -14.86 4.52
CA MET A 125 -6.12 -14.47 4.54
C MET A 125 -5.44 -14.79 5.86
N GLY A 126 -6.22 -14.85 6.96
CA GLY A 126 -5.70 -15.20 8.27
C GLY A 126 -5.15 -16.63 8.32
N GLU A 127 -5.83 -17.57 7.66
CA GLU A 127 -5.37 -18.97 7.55
C GLU A 127 -4.16 -19.12 6.62
N GLU A 128 -4.06 -18.26 5.60
CA GLU A 128 -2.95 -18.26 4.65
C GLU A 128 -1.80 -17.34 5.06
N SER A 129 -1.87 -16.68 6.21
CA SER A 129 -0.98 -15.56 6.55
C SER A 129 0.50 -15.93 6.51
N ALA A 130 0.88 -17.11 7.05
CA ALA A 130 2.25 -17.61 7.00
C ALA A 130 2.72 -17.85 5.55
N LYS A 131 1.85 -18.39 4.69
CA LYS A 131 2.16 -18.61 3.26
C LYS A 131 2.28 -17.28 2.52
N ILE A 132 1.43 -16.31 2.85
CA ILE A 132 1.47 -14.96 2.29
C ILE A 132 2.81 -14.30 2.68
N LEU A 133 3.19 -14.32 3.97
CA LEU A 133 4.46 -13.80 4.46
C LEU A 133 5.65 -14.46 3.76
N GLN A 134 5.66 -15.79 3.64
CA GLN A 134 6.68 -16.52 2.87
C GLN A 134 6.69 -16.13 1.39
N GLY A 135 5.51 -15.89 0.81
CA GLY A 135 5.34 -15.45 -0.56
C GLY A 135 6.00 -14.09 -0.85
N PHE A 136 6.13 -13.24 0.18
CA PHE A 136 6.84 -11.96 0.15
C PHE A 136 8.33 -12.07 0.55
N GLY A 137 8.87 -13.28 0.66
CA GLY A 137 10.26 -13.52 1.07
C GLY A 137 10.46 -13.56 2.59
N GLY A 138 9.38 -13.63 3.36
CA GLY A 138 9.41 -13.73 4.81
C GLY A 138 9.96 -15.08 5.28
N LYS A 139 10.84 -15.06 6.28
CA LYS A 139 11.42 -16.24 6.90
C LYS A 139 10.99 -16.31 8.36
N LYS A 140 10.27 -17.37 8.73
CA LYS A 140 9.96 -17.66 10.13
C LYS A 140 11.24 -18.06 10.84
N LEU A 141 11.57 -17.37 11.92
CA LEU A 141 12.72 -17.67 12.76
C LEU A 141 12.33 -18.76 13.78
N PRO A 142 13.30 -19.54 14.30
CA PRO A 142 13.02 -20.59 15.28
C PRO A 142 12.63 -20.00 16.65
N GLU A 143 13.00 -18.75 16.92
CA GLU A 143 12.66 -18.03 18.13
C GLU A 143 11.18 -17.62 18.18
N THR A 144 10.64 -17.60 19.40
CA THR A 144 9.35 -16.99 19.74
C THR A 144 9.61 -15.89 20.77
N ASP A 145 8.66 -14.97 20.90
CA ASP A 145 8.70 -13.91 21.90
C ASP A 145 7.33 -13.79 22.58
N GLU A 146 7.27 -13.05 23.68
CA GLU A 146 6.04 -12.79 24.41
C GLU A 146 5.82 -11.30 24.60
N VAL A 147 4.65 -10.81 24.20
CA VAL A 147 4.28 -9.40 24.32
C VAL A 147 2.91 -9.30 24.95
N GLN A 148 2.80 -8.61 26.10
CA GLN A 148 1.54 -8.43 26.83
C GLN A 148 0.82 -9.76 27.12
N GLY A 149 1.58 -10.84 27.43
CA GLY A 149 1.04 -12.17 27.71
C GLY A 149 0.66 -13.00 26.47
N TYR A 150 0.99 -12.54 25.26
CA TYR A 150 0.74 -13.25 24.02
C TYR A 150 2.04 -13.73 23.38
N THR A 151 2.19 -15.04 23.25
CA THR A 151 3.30 -15.65 22.49
C THR A 151 3.12 -15.38 21.00
N CYS A 152 4.16 -14.87 20.36
CA CYS A 152 4.18 -14.60 18.93
C CYS A 152 5.40 -15.24 18.27
N ASN A 153 5.25 -15.59 16.99
CA ASN A 153 6.36 -16.14 16.21
C ASN A 153 7.16 -14.99 15.62
N VAL A 154 8.49 -15.09 15.65
CA VAL A 154 9.35 -14.05 15.07
C VAL A 154 9.56 -14.36 13.59
N TRP A 155 9.36 -13.35 12.76
CA TRP A 155 9.56 -13.38 11.32
C TRP A 155 10.60 -12.34 10.91
N SER A 156 11.41 -12.68 9.92
CA SER A 156 12.30 -11.76 9.21
C SER A 156 11.73 -11.49 7.82
N LEU A 157 11.54 -10.22 7.46
CA LEU A 157 10.97 -9.82 6.18
C LEU A 157 11.55 -8.47 5.75
N MET A 158 12.15 -8.38 4.56
CA MET A 158 12.60 -7.12 3.94
C MET A 158 13.43 -6.20 4.86
N GLY A 159 14.41 -6.75 5.58
CA GLY A 159 15.27 -5.97 6.50
C GLY A 159 14.59 -5.58 7.82
N SER A 160 13.42 -6.14 8.11
CA SER A 160 12.73 -6.01 9.38
C SER A 160 12.65 -7.35 10.11
N LYS A 161 12.57 -7.29 11.43
CA LYS A 161 12.08 -8.39 12.28
C LYS A 161 10.74 -8.00 12.83
N GLN A 162 9.82 -8.95 12.96
CA GLN A 162 8.51 -8.71 13.52
C GLN A 162 8.01 -9.93 14.28
N CYS A 163 7.39 -9.71 15.44
CA CYS A 163 6.75 -10.77 16.20
C CYS A 163 5.25 -10.77 15.91
N MET A 164 4.79 -11.85 15.29
CA MET A 164 3.44 -11.98 14.74
C MET A 164 2.61 -12.94 15.58
N TYR A 165 1.60 -12.43 16.29
CA TYR A 165 0.64 -13.26 16.99
C TYR A 165 -0.17 -14.07 15.98
N LYS A 166 -0.16 -15.40 16.12
CA LYS A 166 -0.75 -16.36 15.18
C LYS A 166 -0.31 -16.13 13.72
N ASP A 167 0.90 -15.63 13.49
CA ASP A 167 1.43 -15.27 12.16
C ASP A 167 0.59 -14.19 11.43
N GLN A 168 -0.21 -13.39 12.14
CA GLN A 168 -1.25 -12.52 11.56
C GLN A 168 -1.20 -11.07 12.07
N VAL A 169 -1.08 -10.88 13.39
CA VAL A 169 -1.12 -9.54 14.01
C VAL A 169 0.27 -9.20 14.56
N PRO A 170 0.95 -8.14 14.09
CA PRO A 170 2.23 -7.75 14.64
C PRO A 170 2.06 -7.23 16.07
N LEU A 171 2.80 -7.80 17.02
CA LEU A 171 2.90 -7.31 18.41
C LEU A 171 4.14 -6.46 18.62
N TRP A 172 5.21 -6.70 17.88
CA TRP A 172 6.25 -5.70 17.67
C TRP A 172 6.85 -5.81 16.27
N ILE A 173 7.38 -4.71 15.77
CA ILE A 173 8.13 -4.60 14.52
C ILE A 173 9.39 -3.81 14.80
N GLU A 174 10.54 -4.35 14.40
CA GLU A 174 11.83 -3.68 14.42
C GLU A 174 12.35 -3.57 12.98
N THR A 175 12.54 -2.35 12.51
CA THR A 175 13.08 -2.06 11.19
C THR A 175 14.44 -1.40 11.32
N ASN A 176 15.37 -1.77 10.44
CA ASN A 176 16.64 -1.08 10.29
C ASN A 176 16.85 -0.74 8.82
N ILE A 177 16.49 0.49 8.44
CA ILE A 177 16.60 0.97 7.05
C ILE A 177 17.65 2.06 7.04
N MET A 178 18.74 1.86 6.29
CA MET A 178 19.84 2.82 6.14
C MET A 178 20.43 3.33 7.49
N GLY A 179 20.50 2.45 8.50
CA GLY A 179 21.02 2.79 9.83
C GLY A 179 20.02 3.49 10.75
N VAL A 180 18.79 3.72 10.30
CA VAL A 180 17.69 4.20 11.12
C VAL A 180 16.96 3.01 11.72
N LYS A 181 17.14 2.83 13.04
CA LYS A 181 16.42 1.82 13.81
C LYS A 181 15.12 2.40 14.33
N GLN A 182 14.02 1.73 14.03
CA GLN A 182 12.71 2.05 14.56
C GLN A 182 12.07 0.78 15.13
N LYS A 183 11.43 0.91 16.28
CA LYS A 183 10.69 -0.14 16.95
C LYS A 183 9.27 0.31 17.26
N VAL A 184 8.30 -0.47 16.81
CA VAL A 184 6.89 -0.35 17.15
C VAL A 184 6.56 -1.53 18.07
N THR A 185 6.13 -1.29 19.30
CA THR A 185 5.87 -2.35 20.29
C THR A 185 4.49 -2.19 20.90
N ALA A 186 3.72 -3.27 20.96
CA ALA A 186 2.42 -3.29 21.59
C ALA A 186 2.55 -3.12 23.11
N VAL A 187 1.87 -2.11 23.65
CA VAL A 187 1.82 -1.78 25.07
C VAL A 187 0.48 -2.14 25.71
N SER A 188 -0.54 -2.43 24.89
CA SER A 188 -1.83 -2.99 25.32
C SER A 188 -2.39 -3.84 24.18
N VAL A 189 -2.83 -5.06 24.48
CA VAL A 189 -3.41 -6.00 23.51
C VAL A 189 -4.69 -6.60 24.10
N LYS A 190 -5.79 -6.52 23.36
CA LYS A 190 -7.05 -7.19 23.70
C LYS A 190 -7.61 -7.86 22.45
N PHE A 191 -7.80 -9.18 22.51
CA PHE A 191 -8.39 -9.96 21.41
C PHE A 191 -9.74 -10.55 21.82
N ASN A 192 -10.62 -10.75 20.83
CA ASN A 192 -11.92 -11.39 20.98
C ASN A 192 -12.85 -10.74 22.02
N HIS A 193 -12.74 -9.42 22.22
CA HIS A 193 -13.68 -8.63 23.03
C HIS A 193 -14.66 -7.85 22.14
N ALA A 194 -15.76 -7.40 22.74
CA ALA A 194 -16.73 -6.55 22.06
C ALA A 194 -16.12 -5.16 21.79
N ILE A 195 -16.27 -4.67 20.56
CA ILE A 195 -15.80 -3.36 20.11
C ILE A 195 -16.99 -2.61 19.55
N SER A 196 -17.21 -1.39 20.04
CA SER A 196 -18.27 -0.50 19.56
C SER A 196 -18.01 -0.02 18.13
N ASP A 197 -19.06 0.15 17.33
CA ASP A 197 -18.97 0.74 15.99
C ASP A 197 -18.42 2.17 16.02
N SER A 198 -18.67 2.90 17.12
CA SER A 198 -18.14 4.24 17.33
C SER A 198 -16.61 4.29 17.36
N SER A 199 -15.94 3.18 17.67
CA SER A 199 -14.47 3.07 17.65
C SER A 199 -13.88 3.18 16.25
N PHE A 200 -14.70 3.07 15.19
CA PHE A 200 -14.31 3.17 13.79
C PHE A 200 -14.74 4.49 13.13
N SER A 201 -15.09 5.50 13.95
CA SER A 201 -15.51 6.80 13.45
C SER A 201 -14.34 7.57 12.83
N LEU A 202 -14.58 8.19 11.69
CA LEU A 202 -13.67 9.12 11.05
C LEU A 202 -14.05 10.56 11.44
N PRO A 203 -13.12 11.53 11.36
CA PRO A 203 -13.48 12.93 11.49
C PRO A 203 -14.46 13.37 10.40
N ASP A 204 -15.27 14.39 10.69
CA ASP A 204 -16.24 14.95 9.75
C ASP A 204 -15.55 15.84 8.70
N TYR A 205 -14.94 15.19 7.70
CA TYR A 205 -14.26 15.82 6.58
C TYR A 205 -14.90 15.40 5.24
N PRO A 206 -14.88 16.27 4.22
CA PRO A 206 -15.35 15.91 2.89
C PRO A 206 -14.57 14.71 2.33
N ILE A 207 -15.32 13.75 1.77
CA ILE A 207 -14.78 12.56 1.11
C ILE A 207 -14.52 12.86 -0.36
N GLN A 208 -13.29 12.58 -0.81
CA GLN A 208 -12.91 12.57 -2.21
C GLN A 208 -12.81 11.11 -2.67
N ASP A 209 -13.72 10.72 -3.55
CA ASP A 209 -13.72 9.39 -4.13
C ASP A 209 -12.66 9.29 -5.23
N MET A 210 -11.68 8.43 -4.99
CA MET A 210 -10.60 8.06 -5.90
C MET A 210 -10.58 6.53 -6.06
N SER A 211 -11.72 5.86 -5.85
CA SER A 211 -11.85 4.45 -6.19
C SER A 211 -11.63 4.26 -7.69
N MET A 212 -10.93 3.17 -8.01
CA MET A 212 -10.69 2.77 -9.40
C MET A 212 -12.02 2.50 -10.10
N SER A 213 -12.07 2.90 -11.38
CA SER A 213 -13.15 2.47 -12.29
C SER A 213 -13.13 0.96 -12.50
N ASP A 214 -14.25 0.41 -12.95
CA ASP A 214 -14.37 -1.03 -13.24
C ASP A 214 -13.32 -1.49 -14.27
N GLU A 215 -13.02 -0.65 -15.27
CA GLU A 215 -12.00 -0.92 -16.28
C GLU A 215 -10.60 -1.05 -15.66
N GLN A 216 -10.24 -0.12 -14.76
CA GLN A 216 -8.97 -0.16 -14.05
C GLN A 216 -8.88 -1.37 -13.12
N ILE A 217 -9.97 -1.73 -12.45
CA ILE A 217 -10.07 -2.93 -11.63
C ILE A 217 -9.80 -4.18 -12.50
N GLN A 218 -10.44 -4.29 -13.66
CA GLN A 218 -10.21 -5.42 -14.56
C GLN A 218 -8.76 -5.50 -15.04
N GLN A 219 -8.15 -4.37 -15.41
CA GLN A 219 -6.74 -4.33 -15.82
C GLN A 219 -5.81 -4.84 -14.71
N GLN A 220 -6.03 -4.45 -13.46
CA GLN A 220 -5.23 -4.94 -12.34
C GLN A 220 -5.47 -6.43 -12.04
N LEU A 221 -6.72 -6.89 -12.11
CA LEU A 221 -7.03 -8.30 -11.93
C LEU A 221 -6.34 -9.16 -13.00
N GLU A 222 -6.35 -8.73 -14.25
CA GLU A 222 -5.62 -9.41 -15.34
C GLU A 222 -4.11 -9.41 -15.11
N MET A 223 -3.53 -8.29 -14.66
CA MET A 223 -2.12 -8.21 -14.27
C MET A 223 -1.77 -9.20 -13.15
N SER A 224 -2.65 -9.34 -12.15
CA SER A 224 -2.44 -10.29 -11.04
C SER A 224 -2.45 -11.75 -11.51
N LYS A 225 -3.37 -12.11 -12.43
CA LYS A 225 -3.44 -13.44 -13.03
C LYS A 225 -2.19 -13.74 -13.83
N MET A 226 -1.73 -12.77 -14.61
CA MET A 226 -0.50 -12.86 -15.40
C MET A 226 0.72 -13.06 -14.50
N MET A 227 0.86 -12.29 -13.42
CA MET A 227 1.97 -12.48 -12.46
C MET A 227 1.95 -13.86 -11.82
N LYS A 228 0.76 -14.38 -11.47
CA LYS A 228 0.62 -15.74 -10.92
C LYS A 228 1.04 -16.81 -11.93
N GLN A 229 0.68 -16.64 -13.20
CA GLN A 229 1.10 -17.52 -14.29
C GLN A 229 2.61 -17.44 -14.53
N ALA A 230 3.18 -16.24 -14.58
CA ALA A 230 4.62 -16.01 -14.69
C ALA A 230 5.37 -16.72 -13.56
N LYS A 231 4.95 -16.54 -12.30
CA LYS A 231 5.55 -17.22 -11.13
C LYS A 231 5.49 -18.73 -11.26
N ASN A 232 4.39 -19.28 -11.75
CA ASN A 232 4.26 -20.72 -11.98
C ASN A 232 5.18 -21.22 -13.10
N ASN A 233 5.31 -20.46 -14.19
CA ASN A 233 6.19 -20.78 -15.31
C ASN A 233 7.67 -20.76 -14.89
N VAL A 234 8.06 -19.76 -14.08
CA VAL A 234 9.40 -19.68 -13.47
C VAL A 234 9.64 -20.89 -12.57
N LYS A 235 8.68 -21.23 -11.70
CA LYS A 235 8.77 -22.40 -10.82
C LYS A 235 8.95 -23.70 -11.62
N GLN A 236 8.20 -23.89 -12.71
CA GLN A 236 8.36 -25.05 -13.58
C GLN A 236 9.72 -25.09 -14.31
N ARG A 237 10.21 -23.94 -14.80
CA ARG A 237 11.54 -23.84 -15.43
C ARG A 237 12.65 -24.20 -14.42
N MET A 238 12.56 -23.70 -13.19
CA MET A 238 13.54 -24.00 -12.13
C MET A 238 13.54 -25.48 -11.74
N GLN A 239 12.35 -26.09 -11.61
CA GLN A 239 12.23 -27.53 -11.36
C GLN A 239 12.84 -28.38 -12.47
N LYS A 240 12.65 -28.00 -13.74
CA LYS A 240 13.26 -28.68 -14.90
C LYS A 240 14.79 -28.57 -14.93
N GLN A 241 15.36 -27.53 -14.32
CA GLN A 241 16.80 -27.33 -14.24
C GLN A 241 17.44 -27.99 -13.00
N GLY A 242 16.67 -28.76 -12.22
CA GLY A 242 17.17 -29.43 -11.02
C GLY A 242 17.59 -28.47 -9.89
N LYS A 243 17.23 -27.19 -9.98
CA LYS A 243 17.52 -26.21 -8.94
C LYS A 243 16.40 -26.24 -7.90
N ASP A 244 16.76 -26.48 -6.63
CA ASP A 244 15.83 -26.36 -5.52
C ASP A 244 15.42 -24.88 -5.35
N MET A 245 14.13 -24.61 -5.18
CA MET A 245 13.57 -23.28 -5.01
C MET A 245 14.12 -22.59 -3.75
N ASN A 246 14.50 -23.39 -2.75
CA ASN A 246 15.14 -22.91 -1.52
C ASN A 246 16.61 -22.47 -1.72
N GLN A 247 17.18 -22.79 -2.88
CA GLN A 247 18.56 -22.45 -3.27
C GLN A 247 18.61 -21.45 -4.44
N ALA A 248 17.47 -21.09 -5.03
CA ALA A 248 17.39 -20.04 -6.03
C ALA A 248 17.79 -18.71 -5.39
N LYS A 249 18.78 -18.03 -5.97
CA LYS A 249 19.12 -16.67 -5.55
C LYS A 249 17.97 -15.75 -5.95
N ASP A 250 17.64 -14.77 -5.11
CA ASP A 250 16.58 -13.80 -5.36
C ASP A 250 16.73 -13.12 -6.75
N ALA A 251 17.96 -12.95 -7.22
CA ALA A 251 18.29 -12.43 -8.55
C ALA A 251 17.78 -13.31 -9.71
N ASP A 252 17.80 -14.65 -9.58
CA ASP A 252 17.34 -15.58 -10.63
C ASP A 252 15.81 -15.53 -10.76
N ILE A 253 15.11 -15.38 -9.62
CA ILE A 253 13.65 -15.25 -9.56
C ILE A 253 13.23 -13.89 -10.14
N GLN A 254 13.93 -12.82 -9.75
CA GLN A 254 13.69 -11.47 -10.29
C GLN A 254 13.93 -11.39 -11.79
N ALA A 255 15.03 -11.95 -12.30
CA ALA A 255 15.34 -11.94 -13.73
C ALA A 255 14.28 -12.70 -14.55
N ALA A 256 13.86 -13.87 -14.09
CA ALA A 256 12.86 -14.67 -14.80
C ALA A 256 11.45 -14.05 -14.72
N MET A 257 11.13 -13.35 -13.63
CA MET A 257 9.89 -12.59 -13.50
C MET A 257 9.91 -11.34 -14.40
N ALA A 258 11.05 -10.66 -14.47
CA ALA A 258 11.25 -9.51 -15.36
C ALA A 258 11.16 -9.92 -16.84
N GLU A 259 11.73 -11.06 -17.23
CA GLU A 259 11.57 -11.64 -18.57
C GLU A 259 10.10 -11.93 -18.91
N ALA A 260 9.38 -12.60 -18.00
CA ALA A 260 7.98 -12.97 -18.21
C ALA A 260 7.04 -11.76 -18.27
N VAL A 261 7.29 -10.73 -17.47
CA VAL A 261 6.51 -9.48 -17.47
C VAL A 261 6.86 -8.63 -18.69
N GLY A 262 8.14 -8.52 -19.03
CA GLY A 262 8.66 -7.74 -20.16
C GLY A 262 8.17 -8.21 -21.53
N GLN A 263 7.83 -9.49 -21.69
CA GLN A 263 7.31 -10.05 -22.95
C GLN A 263 5.78 -10.00 -23.09
N SER A 264 5.06 -9.47 -22.11
CA SER A 264 3.59 -9.39 -22.19
C SER A 264 3.11 -8.22 -23.07
N ASP A 265 2.05 -8.45 -23.86
CA ASP A 265 1.42 -7.41 -24.69
C ASP A 265 0.98 -6.20 -23.85
N MET A 266 0.53 -6.45 -22.62
CA MET A 266 0.16 -5.38 -21.68
C MET A 266 1.36 -4.50 -21.33
N MET A 267 2.50 -5.08 -20.97
CA MET A 267 3.71 -4.33 -20.63
C MET A 267 4.28 -3.60 -21.85
N GLN A 268 4.22 -4.22 -23.03
CA GLN A 268 4.63 -3.59 -24.28
C GLN A 268 3.73 -2.39 -24.62
N ASN A 269 2.41 -2.53 -24.47
CA ASN A 269 1.46 -1.44 -24.67
C ASN A 269 1.66 -0.30 -23.66
N GLN A 270 1.89 -0.62 -22.38
CA GLN A 270 2.20 0.36 -21.34
C GLN A 270 3.54 1.06 -21.60
N PHE A 271 4.56 0.33 -22.05
CA PHE A 271 5.85 0.90 -22.42
C PHE A 271 5.74 1.81 -23.65
N ALA A 272 4.97 1.41 -24.66
CA ALA A 272 4.67 2.24 -25.83
C ALA A 272 3.91 3.52 -25.43
N LYS A 273 2.93 3.41 -24.53
CA LYS A 273 2.22 4.56 -23.93
C LYS A 273 3.21 5.49 -23.23
N MET A 274 4.04 4.96 -22.32
CA MET A 274 5.08 5.73 -21.60
C MET A 274 6.05 6.44 -22.56
N LYS A 275 6.50 5.76 -23.62
CA LYS A 275 7.42 6.31 -24.63
C LYS A 275 6.80 7.47 -25.43
N SER A 276 5.50 7.41 -25.67
CA SER A 276 4.72 8.46 -26.34
C SER A 276 4.38 9.64 -25.41
N GLU A 277 4.02 9.35 -24.16
CA GLU A 277 3.47 10.33 -23.23
C GLU A 277 4.53 11.07 -22.41
N LEU A 278 5.62 10.41 -21.99
CA LEU A 278 6.63 11.06 -21.15
C LEU A 278 7.24 12.32 -21.79
N PRO A 279 7.56 12.37 -23.10
CA PRO A 279 8.02 13.60 -23.73
C PRO A 279 6.96 14.71 -23.72
N LYS A 280 5.68 14.36 -23.85
CA LYS A 280 4.56 15.30 -23.80
C LYS A 280 4.39 15.86 -22.38
N MET A 281 4.45 15.00 -21.38
CA MET A 281 4.41 15.38 -19.95
C MET A 281 5.58 16.29 -19.59
N LEU A 282 6.79 15.99 -20.06
CA LEU A 282 7.95 16.84 -19.82
C LEU A 282 7.77 18.24 -20.46
N ALA A 283 7.26 18.31 -21.68
CA ALA A 283 6.98 19.59 -22.35
C ALA A 283 5.92 20.39 -21.59
N LEU A 284 4.79 19.75 -21.24
CA LEU A 284 3.71 20.36 -20.48
C LEU A 284 4.19 20.87 -19.11
N SER A 285 5.02 20.09 -18.41
CA SER A 285 5.49 20.45 -17.09
C SER A 285 6.43 21.67 -17.13
N LYS A 286 7.26 21.80 -18.17
CA LYS A 286 8.08 22.99 -18.40
C LYS A 286 7.22 24.25 -18.59
N GLU A 287 6.14 24.14 -19.36
CA GLU A 287 5.21 25.25 -19.54
C GLU A 287 4.49 25.62 -18.23
N TYR A 288 4.04 24.61 -17.49
CA TYR A 288 3.40 24.81 -16.19
C TYR A 288 4.33 25.53 -15.21
N ARG A 289 5.59 25.11 -15.12
CA ARG A 289 6.62 25.78 -14.30
C ARG A 289 6.86 27.23 -14.72
N ALA A 290 6.97 27.50 -16.02
CA ALA A 290 7.12 28.86 -16.53
C ALA A 290 5.91 29.76 -16.17
N CYS A 291 4.71 29.19 -16.14
CA CYS A 291 3.52 29.90 -15.66
C CYS A 291 3.62 30.20 -14.15
N LEU A 292 3.98 29.20 -13.33
CA LEU A 292 4.10 29.35 -11.87
C LEU A 292 5.20 30.35 -11.46
N GLU A 293 6.28 30.43 -12.22
CA GLU A 293 7.35 31.41 -12.01
C GLU A 293 6.82 32.84 -12.03
N ASN A 294 5.76 33.11 -12.80
CA ASN A 294 5.10 34.41 -12.89
C ASN A 294 3.87 34.56 -11.97
N ALA A 295 3.42 33.47 -11.32
CA ALA A 295 2.28 33.49 -10.42
C ALA A 295 2.68 34.01 -9.02
N ASN A 296 2.34 35.26 -8.71
CA ASN A 296 2.65 35.88 -7.41
C ASN A 296 1.56 35.70 -6.34
N GLU A 297 0.41 35.16 -6.74
CA GLU A 297 -0.75 34.93 -5.88
C GLU A 297 -1.31 33.53 -6.10
N LYS A 298 -1.99 32.99 -5.08
CA LYS A 298 -2.61 31.66 -5.14
C LYS A 298 -3.57 31.52 -6.33
N SER A 299 -4.36 32.56 -6.62
CA SER A 299 -5.34 32.53 -7.71
C SER A 299 -4.67 32.40 -9.09
N ALA A 300 -3.51 33.03 -9.29
CA ALA A 300 -2.71 32.92 -10.52
C ALA A 300 -2.09 31.53 -10.66
N ALA A 301 -1.57 30.98 -9.57
CA ALA A 301 -1.02 29.61 -9.57
C ALA A 301 -2.11 28.57 -9.88
N GLN A 302 -3.32 28.76 -9.33
CA GLN A 302 -4.49 27.95 -9.67
C GLN A 302 -4.92 28.08 -11.14
N ARG A 303 -4.76 29.26 -11.77
CA ARG A 303 -5.00 29.41 -13.22
C ARG A 303 -3.98 28.63 -14.04
N CYS A 304 -2.68 28.77 -13.73
CA CYS A 304 -1.62 27.99 -14.35
C CYS A 304 -1.92 26.49 -14.30
N TRP A 305 -2.43 26.03 -13.16
CA TRP A 305 -2.83 24.65 -12.97
C TRP A 305 -3.99 24.23 -13.89
N LYS A 306 -5.09 25.00 -13.91
CA LYS A 306 -6.24 24.71 -14.78
C LYS A 306 -5.87 24.67 -16.25
N ASP A 307 -4.97 25.57 -16.67
CA ASP A 307 -4.50 25.61 -18.06
C ASP A 307 -3.64 24.39 -18.40
N ALA A 308 -2.76 23.96 -17.48
CA ALA A 308 -1.97 22.76 -17.63
C ALA A 308 -2.85 21.49 -17.68
N ASP A 309 -3.83 21.36 -16.80
CA ASP A 309 -4.82 20.27 -16.78
C ASP A 309 -5.61 20.20 -18.11
N LYS A 310 -6.15 21.34 -18.55
CA LYS A 310 -6.86 21.42 -19.85
C LYS A 310 -5.94 21.01 -21.00
N LYS A 311 -4.68 21.41 -20.98
CA LYS A 311 -3.70 21.05 -22.01
C LYS A 311 -3.34 19.56 -21.94
N ALA A 312 -3.16 18.98 -20.76
CA ALA A 312 -2.94 17.55 -20.57
C ALA A 312 -4.04 16.72 -21.24
N LYS A 313 -5.30 17.05 -20.94
CA LYS A 313 -6.51 16.47 -21.56
C LYS A 313 -6.45 16.54 -23.08
N SER A 314 -6.13 17.71 -23.62
CA SER A 314 -6.05 17.91 -25.08
C SER A 314 -4.93 17.10 -25.76
N MET A 315 -3.89 16.72 -25.00
CA MET A 315 -2.75 15.94 -25.49
C MET A 315 -2.98 14.42 -25.37
N GLY A 316 -4.14 14.01 -24.84
CA GLY A 316 -4.46 12.62 -24.53
C GLY A 316 -3.63 12.06 -23.39
N ILE A 317 -3.05 12.92 -22.54
CA ILE A 317 -2.39 12.49 -21.31
C ILE A 317 -3.52 12.18 -20.34
N SER A 318 -3.78 10.90 -20.11
CA SER A 318 -4.88 10.45 -19.26
C SER A 318 -4.74 11.03 -17.85
N ASP A 319 -5.74 11.76 -17.36
CA ASP A 319 -5.82 12.28 -15.97
C ASP A 319 -6.10 11.16 -14.95
N GLU A 320 -5.53 9.98 -15.16
CA GLU A 320 -6.11 8.77 -14.59
C GLU A 320 -5.92 8.62 -13.09
N ASP A 321 -5.04 9.37 -12.42
CA ASP A 321 -4.88 9.29 -10.95
C ASP A 321 -4.43 10.59 -10.27
N GLY A 322 -4.39 11.69 -10.99
CA GLY A 322 -3.76 12.95 -10.55
C GLY A 322 -4.76 14.07 -10.38
N GLY A 323 -5.76 13.92 -9.51
CA GLY A 323 -6.50 15.07 -8.99
C GLY A 323 -5.52 15.95 -8.20
N PHE A 324 -4.75 16.79 -8.90
CA PHE A 324 -3.72 17.66 -8.34
C PHE A 324 -4.30 18.45 -7.17
N GLU A 325 -3.66 18.30 -6.02
CA GLU A 325 -4.11 18.87 -4.75
C GLU A 325 -4.26 20.39 -4.82
N ASP A 326 -5.18 20.95 -4.03
CA ASP A 326 -5.20 22.40 -3.79
C ASP A 326 -3.80 22.83 -3.35
N LEU A 327 -3.20 23.81 -4.03
CA LEU A 327 -1.81 24.27 -3.87
C LEU A 327 -1.47 24.80 -2.46
N GLY A 328 -2.33 24.59 -1.46
CA GLY A 328 -2.13 25.03 -0.08
C GLY A 328 -2.02 26.55 0.01
N SER A 329 -1.06 27.03 0.77
CA SER A 329 -0.63 28.44 0.81
C SER A 329 0.41 28.72 -0.30
N TRP A 330 0.38 29.95 -0.85
CA TRP A 330 1.24 30.37 -1.96
C TRP A 330 2.03 31.63 -1.61
N SER A 331 2.85 31.55 -0.55
CA SER A 331 3.81 32.60 -0.18
C SER A 331 5.07 32.54 -1.06
N PRO A 332 5.92 33.60 -1.06
CA PRO A 332 7.17 33.60 -1.81
C PRO A 332 8.12 32.43 -1.45
N ALA A 333 8.16 32.05 -0.17
CA ALA A 333 8.98 30.93 0.29
C ALA A 333 8.44 29.59 -0.22
N GLU A 334 7.12 29.39 -0.16
CA GLU A 334 6.46 28.17 -0.66
C GLU A 334 6.58 28.05 -2.18
N LYS A 335 6.36 29.15 -2.92
CA LYS A 335 6.59 29.21 -4.37
C LYS A 335 8.01 28.78 -4.71
N LYS A 336 9.01 29.32 -4.02
CA LYS A 336 10.42 28.97 -4.26
C LYS A 336 10.69 27.48 -3.98
N ALA A 337 10.16 26.94 -2.89
CA ALA A 337 10.29 25.52 -2.55
C ALA A 337 9.62 24.62 -3.61
N TYR A 338 8.39 24.95 -4.00
CA TYR A 338 7.62 24.21 -4.99
C TYR A 338 8.28 24.22 -6.38
N LEU A 339 8.79 25.38 -6.83
CA LEU A 339 9.53 25.46 -8.10
C LEU A 339 10.83 24.65 -8.07
N LYS A 340 11.52 24.58 -6.93
CA LYS A 340 12.72 23.75 -6.77
C LYS A 340 12.39 22.26 -6.91
N GLU A 341 11.33 21.80 -6.27
CA GLU A 341 10.85 20.40 -6.37
C GLU A 341 10.46 20.05 -7.81
N LEU A 342 9.77 20.96 -8.51
CA LEU A 342 9.47 20.79 -9.94
C LEU A 342 10.74 20.69 -10.79
N ASP A 343 11.72 21.58 -10.58
CA ASP A 343 12.96 21.59 -11.34
C ASP A 343 13.78 20.30 -11.11
N GLU A 344 13.76 19.74 -9.90
CA GLU A 344 14.38 18.44 -9.58
C GLU A 344 13.69 17.29 -10.34
N GLY A 345 12.36 17.21 -10.28
CA GLY A 345 11.58 16.22 -11.05
C GLY A 345 11.78 16.36 -12.57
N PHE A 346 11.97 17.59 -13.08
CA PHE A 346 12.27 17.82 -14.49
C PHE A 346 13.66 17.36 -14.88
N ALA A 347 14.65 17.57 -14.03
CA ALA A 347 16.01 17.10 -14.28
C ALA A 347 16.03 15.57 -14.40
N GLU A 348 15.30 14.87 -13.53
CA GLU A 348 15.15 13.42 -13.60
C GLU A 348 14.45 12.98 -14.89
N MET A 349 13.29 13.57 -15.21
CA MET A 349 12.58 13.26 -16.46
C MET A 349 13.41 13.57 -17.71
N GLN A 350 14.16 14.67 -17.74
CA GLN A 350 15.05 15.04 -18.85
C GLN A 350 16.17 14.03 -19.07
N LYS A 351 16.71 13.44 -18.00
CA LYS A 351 17.71 12.36 -18.09
C LYS A 351 17.08 11.09 -18.65
N MET A 352 15.86 10.74 -18.20
CA MET A 352 15.19 9.50 -18.60
C MET A 352 14.65 9.51 -20.03
N VAL A 353 14.09 10.64 -20.51
CA VAL A 353 13.40 10.72 -21.81
C VAL A 353 14.26 10.24 -23.00
N PRO A 354 15.53 10.68 -23.17
CA PRO A 354 16.39 10.19 -24.23
C PRO A 354 16.62 8.68 -24.17
N CYS A 355 16.71 8.13 -22.96
CA CYS A 355 16.97 6.71 -22.75
C CYS A 355 15.73 5.87 -23.11
N ILE A 356 14.55 6.22 -22.56
CA ILE A 356 13.26 5.57 -22.89
C ILE A 356 12.98 5.60 -24.39
N LYS A 357 13.29 6.72 -25.06
CA LYS A 357 13.11 6.84 -26.52
C LYS A 357 13.96 5.84 -27.30
N LYS A 358 15.18 5.56 -26.83
CA LYS A 358 16.12 4.64 -27.47
C LYS A 358 15.85 3.18 -27.12
N SER A 359 15.28 2.93 -25.94
CA SER A 359 14.95 1.59 -25.48
C SER A 359 13.93 0.91 -26.40
N LYS A 360 14.19 -0.35 -26.72
CA LYS A 360 13.35 -1.20 -27.57
C LYS A 360 12.10 -1.66 -26.85
N ASP A 361 12.26 -2.05 -25.59
CA ASP A 361 11.22 -2.55 -24.71
C ASP A 361 11.50 -2.13 -23.25
N MET A 362 10.59 -2.51 -22.34
CA MET A 362 10.71 -2.19 -20.92
C MET A 362 11.96 -2.80 -20.27
N MET A 363 12.41 -3.98 -20.72
CA MET A 363 13.61 -4.63 -20.15
C MET A 363 14.89 -3.92 -20.59
N ASP A 364 14.96 -3.49 -21.84
CA ASP A 364 16.03 -2.64 -22.35
C ASP A 364 16.10 -1.32 -21.57
N PHE A 365 14.94 -0.73 -21.26
CA PHE A 365 14.86 0.45 -20.38
C PHE A 365 15.35 0.17 -18.95
N ILE A 366 14.86 -0.88 -18.28
CA ILE A 366 15.28 -1.19 -16.91
C ILE A 366 16.78 -1.48 -16.83
N THR A 367 17.30 -2.25 -17.79
CA THR A 367 18.69 -2.69 -17.80
C THR A 367 19.64 -1.51 -18.06
N ASN A 368 19.30 -0.67 -19.04
CA ASN A 368 20.23 0.35 -19.55
C ASN A 368 19.96 1.76 -19.04
N CYS A 369 18.79 2.03 -18.47
CA CYS A 369 18.38 3.39 -18.08
C CYS A 369 18.06 3.52 -16.59
N ALA A 370 17.40 2.55 -15.96
CA ALA A 370 16.94 2.69 -14.57
C ALA A 370 18.08 2.64 -13.53
N ASN A 371 19.28 2.20 -13.93
CA ASN A 371 20.46 2.09 -13.07
C ASN A 371 21.52 3.19 -13.32
N GLN A 372 21.22 4.18 -14.17
CA GLN A 372 22.06 5.35 -14.45
C GLN A 372 21.49 6.59 -13.79
#